data_AF-A0A969EUP9-F1
#
_entry.id   AF-A0A969EUP9-F1
#
_cell.length_a   1.000
_cell.length_b   1.000
_cell.length_c   1.000
_cell.angle_alpha   90.00
_cell.angle_beta   90.00
_cell.angle_gamma   90.00
#
_symmetry.space_group_name_H-M   'P 1'
#
loop_
_entity.id
_entity.type
_entity.pdbx_description
1 polymer ?
#
loop_
_entity_poly.entity_id
_entity_poly.type
_entity_poly.pdbx_seq_one_letter_code
_entity_poly.pdbx_strand_id
1 'polypeptide(L)' 'MRALFPFPVWQFLKQPLFETHYQPILNPKRFFYFYKIDYLERCLDREFESNRHGHLD' A
#
# COMPACT_ATOMS: atom_id res chain seq x y z
N MET A 1 17.95 4.99 3.34
CA MET A 1 17.30 6.01 4.19
C MET A 1 16.45 5.31 5.23
N ARG A 2 16.77 5.46 6.53
CA ARG A 2 15.90 4.95 7.61
C ARG A 2 14.63 5.82 7.64
N ALA A 3 13.46 5.20 7.55
CA ALA A 3 12.21 5.93 7.73
C ALA A 3 12.17 6.49 9.16
N LEU A 4 12.05 7.83 9.28
CA LEU A 4 11.92 8.55 10.55
C LEU A 4 10.64 8.16 11.31
N PHE A 5 9.70 7.52 10.62
CA PHE A 5 8.48 6.95 11.19
C PHE A 5 8.41 5.47 10.81
N PRO A 6 8.18 4.55 11.77
CA PRO A 6 8.02 3.12 11.50
C PRO A 6 6.72 2.78 10.76
N PHE A 7 5.98 3.80 10.32
CA PHE A 7 4.62 3.72 9.84
C PHE A 7 4.37 4.78 8.74
N PRO A 8 3.63 4.46 7.67
CA PRO A 8 3.25 5.38 6.61
C PRO A 8 2.17 6.38 7.09
N VAL A 9 2.60 7.33 7.93
CA VAL A 9 1.72 8.36 8.55
C VAL A 9 0.92 9.11 7.49
N TRP A 10 1.56 9.50 6.38
CA TRP A 10 0.91 10.28 5.34
C TRP A 10 -0.21 9.52 4.63
N GLN A 11 -0.05 8.20 4.44
CA GLN A 11 -1.04 7.34 3.80
C GLN A 11 -2.21 7.08 4.73
N PHE A 12 -1.95 6.96 6.03
CA PHE A 12 -3.00 6.84 7.04
C PHE A 12 -3.88 8.09 7.11
N LEU A 13 -3.28 9.28 7.08
CA LEU A 13 -4.01 10.55 7.10
C LEU A 13 -4.78 10.84 5.81
N LYS A 14 -4.40 10.20 4.70
CA LYS A 14 -5.05 10.34 3.39
C LYS A 14 -6.25 9.42 3.18
N GLN A 15 -6.64 8.62 4.19
CA GLN A 15 -7.87 7.85 4.11
C GLN A 15 -9.05 8.79 3.83
N PRO A 16 -9.97 8.43 2.92
CA PRO A 16 -11.17 9.21 2.69
C PRO A 16 -12.16 9.01 3.84
N LEU A 17 -12.04 9.88 4.86
CA LEU A 17 -12.81 9.76 6.11
C LEU A 17 -14.31 10.03 5.94
N PHE A 18 -14.72 10.66 4.85
CA PHE A 18 -16.09 11.12 4.61
C PHE A 18 -16.77 10.44 3.41
N GLU A 19 -16.15 9.41 2.83
CA GLU A 19 -16.75 8.66 1.72
C GLU A 19 -17.68 7.57 2.25
N THR A 20 -18.94 7.58 1.84
CA THR A 20 -19.97 6.62 2.26
C THR A 20 -19.68 5.18 1.82
N HIS A 21 -18.86 5.00 0.79
CA HIS A 21 -18.48 3.69 0.25
C HIS A 21 -17.17 3.16 0.83
N TYR A 22 -16.46 3.97 1.63
CA TYR A 22 -15.17 3.61 2.21
C TYR A 22 -15.26 3.52 3.74
N GLN A 23 -14.76 2.42 4.30
CA GLN A 23 -14.66 2.27 5.75
C GLN A 23 -13.23 2.61 6.19
N PRO A 24 -12.98 3.79 6.78
CA PRO A 24 -11.65 4.18 7.20
C PRO A 24 -11.15 3.28 8.33
N ILE A 25 -9.87 2.89 8.23
CA ILE A 25 -9.19 2.07 9.22
C ILE A 25 -8.52 3.02 10.21
N LEU A 26 -9.25 3.35 11.29
CA LEU A 26 -8.80 4.30 12.30
C LEU A 26 -7.75 3.75 13.27
N ASN A 27 -7.53 2.43 13.31
CA ASN A 27 -6.48 1.82 14.11
C ASN A 27 -5.15 1.84 13.31
N PRO A 28 -4.12 2.57 13.76
CA PRO A 28 -2.87 2.71 13.00
C PRO A 28 -2.13 1.38 12.80
N LYS A 29 -2.12 0.51 13.81
CA LYS A 29 -1.49 -0.82 13.68
C LYS A 29 -2.20 -1.66 12.63
N ARG A 30 -3.54 -1.65 12.63
CA ARG A 30 -4.36 -2.38 11.65
C ARG A 30 -4.12 -1.83 10.24
N PHE A 31 -4.12 -0.51 10.06
CA PHE A 31 -3.81 0.10 8.77
C PHE A 31 -2.42 -0.30 8.28
N PHE A 32 -1.42 -0.34 9.16
CA PHE A 32 -0.06 -0.70 8.78
C PHE A 32 0.03 -2.09 8.16
N TYR A 33 -0.67 -3.06 8.77
CA TYR A 33 -0.72 -4.42 8.26
C TYR A 33 -1.32 -4.47 6.86
N PHE A 34 -2.48 -3.85 6.65
CA PHE A 34 -3.11 -3.80 5.32
C PHE A 34 -2.26 -3.06 4.30
N TYR A 35 -1.69 -1.91 4.68
CA TYR A 35 -0.81 -1.15 3.81
C TYR A 35 0.40 -1.98 3.36
N LYS A 36 0.98 -2.77 4.26
CA LYS A 36 2.12 -3.63 3.94
C LYS A 36 1.75 -4.73 2.96
N ILE A 37 0.59 -5.37 3.13
CA ILE A 37 0.10 -6.42 2.22
C ILE A 37 -0.11 -5.84 0.83
N ASP A 38 -0.90 -4.77 0.73
CA ASP A 38 -1.22 -4.09 -0.53
C ASP A 38 0.05 -3.56 -1.24
N TYR A 39 1.03 -3.08 -0.48
CA TYR A 39 2.34 -2.71 -1.05
C TYR A 39 3.07 -3.91 -1.67
N LEU A 40 3.07 -5.07 -0.99
CA LEU A 40 3.72 -6.28 -1.50
C LEU A 40 2.99 -6.82 -2.73
N GLU A 41 1.66 -6.82 -2.73
CA GLU A 41 0.84 -7.22 -3.89
C GLU A 41 1.20 -6.35 -5.11
N ARG A 42 1.26 -5.03 -4.95
CA ARG A 42 1.65 -4.11 -6.03
C ARG A 42 3.09 -4.31 -6.52
N CYS A 43 4.01 -4.69 -5.64
CA CYS A 43 5.37 -5.03 -6.05
C CYS A 43 5.40 -6.32 -6.87
N LEU A 44 4.66 -7.35 -6.44
CA LEU A 44 4.56 -8.63 -7.15
C LEU A 44 3.92 -8.43 -8.52
N ASP A 45 2.82 -7.69 -8.63
CA ASP A 45 2.16 -7.40 -9.90
C ASP A 45 3.11 -6.73 -10.89
N ARG A 46 3.87 -5.74 -10.44
CA ARG A 46 4.90 -5.07 -11.26
C ARG A 46 6.01 -6.01 -11.71
N GLU A 47 6.44 -6.91 -10.85
CA GLU A 47 7.46 -7.91 -11.19
C GLU A 47 6.95 -8.87 -12.26
N PHE A 48 5.72 -9.37 -12.12
CA PHE A 48 5.08 -10.20 -13.14
C PHE A 48 4.88 -9.47 -14.47
N GLU A 49 4.46 -8.21 -14.43
CA GLU A 49 4.36 -7.35 -15.62
C GLU A 49 5.71 -7.16 -16.28
N SER A 50 6.76 -6.84 -15.52
CA SER A 50 8.12 -6.68 -16.04
C SER A 50 8.63 -7.96 -16.70
N ASN A 51 8.43 -9.11 -16.05
CA ASN A 51 8.85 -10.41 -16.57
C ASN A 51 8.05 -10.82 -17.83
N ARG A 52 6.79 -10.38 -17.95
CA ARG A 52 5.98 -10.63 -19.15
C ARG A 52 6.47 -9.81 -20.35
N HIS A 53 6.85 -8.55 -20.14
CA HIS A 53 7.36 -7.71 -21.22
C HIS A 53 8.77 -8.13 -21.67
N GLY A 54 9.65 -8.52 -20.73
CA GLY A 54 11.00 -9.02 -21.05
C GLY A 54 11.06 -10.42 -21.67
N HIS A 55 9.93 -11.11 -21.85
CA HIS A 55 9.86 -12.43 -22.53
C HIS A 55 9.38 -12.31 -23.99
N LEU A 56 8.98 -11.12 -24.43
CA LEU A 56 8.54 -10.84 -25.80
C LEU A 56 9.61 -10.10 -26.65
N ASP A 57 10.79 -9.86 -26.08
CA ASP A 57 11.97 -9.28 -26.75
C ASP A 57 13.06 -10.34 -26.99
#